data_AF-A0A0E2YY72-F1
#
_entry.id   AF-A0A0E2YY72-F1
#
_cell.length_a   1.000
_cell.length_b   1.000
_cell.length_c   1.000
_cell.angle_alpha   90.00
_cell.angle_beta   90.00
_cell.angle_gamma   90.00
#
_symmetry.space_group_name_H-M   'P 1'
#
loop_
_entity.id
_entity.type
_entity.pdbx_description
1 polymer ?
#
loop_
_entity_poly.entity_id
_entity_poly.type
_entity_poly.pdbx_seq_one_letter_code
_entity_poly.pdbx_strand_id
1 'polypeptide(L)'
;APSDMMDGRIAAIRNGLDSQQFIHTRILAYSAKYASSFYGPFRDAVGSATNLGAGNKYTYQMDPANSDEALWEVGLDLDEGADMVMIKPGMPYL
;
A
#
# COMPACT_ATOMS: atom_id res chain seq x y z
N ALA A 1 -0.99 7.32 5.84
CA ALA A 1 -0.44 6.66 4.64
C ALA A 1 -0.70 5.16 4.73
N PRO A 2 -1.87 4.68 4.29
CA PRO A 2 -2.27 3.27 4.37
C PRO A 2 -1.34 2.40 3.53
N SER A 3 -0.78 1.34 4.13
CA SER A 3 0.22 0.48 3.47
C SER A 3 -0.12 -1.02 3.50
N ASP A 4 -1.35 -1.32 3.84
CA ASP A 4 -1.90 -2.66 4.06
C ASP A 4 -2.19 -3.42 2.76
N MET A 5 -2.46 -2.71 1.64
CA MET A 5 -2.81 -3.27 0.32
C MET A 5 -4.13 -4.06 0.31
N MET A 6 -5.14 -3.61 1.06
CA MET A 6 -6.49 -4.17 0.95
C MET A 6 -7.32 -3.39 -0.07
N ASP A 7 -8.11 -4.10 -0.87
CA ASP A 7 -9.02 -3.48 -1.84
C ASP A 7 -10.04 -2.55 -1.15
N GLY A 8 -10.36 -1.40 -1.76
CA GLY A 8 -11.39 -0.48 -1.26
C GLY A 8 -11.02 0.32 -0.01
N ARG A 9 -9.82 0.12 0.55
CA ARG A 9 -9.41 0.72 1.83
C ARG A 9 -9.26 2.24 1.76
N ILE A 10 -8.96 2.82 0.58
CA ILE A 10 -8.77 4.27 0.45
C ILE A 10 -10.12 4.94 0.59
N ALA A 11 -11.15 4.44 -0.09
CA ALA A 11 -12.51 4.96 0.02
C ALA A 11 -13.05 4.81 1.46
N ALA A 12 -12.81 3.65 2.09
CA ALA A 12 -13.23 3.41 3.47
C ALA A 12 -12.57 4.43 4.44
N ILE A 13 -11.27 4.68 4.29
CA ILE A 13 -10.54 5.63 5.12
C ILE A 13 -10.97 7.07 4.82
N ARG A 14 -11.16 7.44 3.55
CA ARG A 14 -11.64 8.76 3.12
C ARG A 14 -13.00 9.06 3.74
N ASN A 15 -13.96 8.17 3.60
CA ASN A 15 -15.28 8.29 4.21
C ASN A 15 -15.19 8.39 5.75
N GLY A 16 -14.30 7.61 6.36
CA GLY A 16 -14.04 7.67 7.81
C GLY A 16 -13.45 9.01 8.29
N LEU A 17 -12.59 9.63 7.48
CA LEU A 17 -12.03 10.95 7.78
C LEU A 17 -13.07 12.05 7.58
N ASP A 18 -13.82 12.00 6.48
CA ASP A 18 -14.81 13.03 6.13
C ASP A 18 -15.98 13.05 7.11
N SER A 19 -16.47 11.87 7.52
CA SER A 19 -17.53 11.75 8.55
C SER A 19 -17.13 12.33 9.91
N GLN A 20 -15.83 12.37 10.21
CA GLN A 20 -15.27 12.97 11.42
C GLN A 20 -14.76 14.39 11.21
N GLN A 21 -15.08 15.01 10.07
CA GLN A 21 -14.66 16.37 9.69
C GLN A 21 -13.14 16.57 9.57
N PHE A 22 -12.37 15.50 9.38
CA PHE A 22 -10.93 15.55 9.11
C PHE A 22 -10.63 15.77 7.61
N ILE A 23 -11.31 16.74 6.99
CA ILE A 23 -11.31 16.96 5.54
C ILE A 23 -9.96 17.37 4.94
N HIS A 24 -9.03 17.85 5.76
CA HIS A 24 -7.67 18.23 5.33
C HIS A 24 -6.62 17.16 5.60
N THR A 25 -7.00 16.05 6.22
CA THR A 25 -6.10 14.93 6.45
C THR A 25 -5.86 14.24 5.11
N ARG A 26 -4.61 14.31 4.64
CA ARG A 26 -4.21 13.73 3.35
C ARG A 26 -3.99 12.22 3.43
N ILE A 27 -4.29 11.53 2.34
CA ILE A 27 -4.02 10.11 2.14
C ILE A 27 -2.91 9.98 1.09
N LEU A 28 -1.76 9.50 1.56
CA LEU A 28 -0.71 8.93 0.72
C LEU A 28 -0.94 7.42 0.63
N ALA A 29 -1.52 6.97 -0.48
CA ALA A 29 -1.83 5.57 -0.73
C ALA A 29 -0.58 4.84 -1.20
N TYR A 30 -0.26 3.71 -0.56
CA TYR A 30 0.68 2.74 -1.14
C TYR A 30 -0.10 1.93 -2.18
N SER A 31 -0.22 2.48 -3.39
CA SER A 31 -1.05 1.92 -4.45
C SER A 31 -0.40 0.73 -5.12
N ALA A 32 0.88 0.86 -5.50
CA ALA A 32 1.64 -0.23 -6.10
C ALA A 32 2.70 -0.75 -5.13
N LYS A 33 2.28 -1.56 -4.15
CA LYS A 33 3.20 -2.17 -3.18
C LYS A 33 3.39 -3.66 -3.45
N TYR A 34 4.58 -3.99 -3.91
CA TYR A 34 4.95 -5.33 -4.32
C TYR A 34 5.34 -6.24 -3.17
N ALA A 35 5.08 -7.53 -3.34
CA ALA A 35 5.52 -8.59 -2.46
C ALA A 35 7.04 -8.80 -2.61
N SER A 36 7.80 -8.07 -1.82
CA SER A 36 9.23 -7.89 -2.05
C SER A 36 10.12 -8.48 -0.95
N SER A 37 11.25 -9.06 -1.37
CA SER A 37 12.35 -9.49 -0.50
C SER A 37 13.15 -8.32 0.09
N PHE A 38 13.00 -7.10 -0.43
CA PHE A 38 13.72 -5.92 0.05
C PHE A 38 13.25 -5.40 1.43
N TYR A 39 12.19 -5.98 2.01
CA TYR A 39 11.63 -5.51 3.28
C TYR A 39 12.29 -6.13 4.53
N GLY A 40 13.25 -7.06 4.39
CA GLY A 40 13.90 -7.75 5.50
C GLY A 40 14.41 -6.80 6.60
N PRO A 41 15.35 -5.88 6.28
CA PRO A 41 15.91 -4.96 7.28
C PRO A 41 14.86 -4.08 7.97
N PHE A 42 13.79 -3.69 7.26
CA PHE A 42 12.69 -2.93 7.85
C PHE A 42 11.90 -3.78 8.86
N ARG A 43 11.64 -5.07 8.55
CA ARG A 43 10.93 -5.99 9.45
C ARG A 43 11.72 -6.24 10.73
N ASP A 44 13.04 -6.28 10.65
CA ASP A 44 13.92 -6.39 11.83
C ASP A 44 13.83 -5.12 12.68
N ALA A 45 13.95 -3.94 12.05
CA ALA A 45 13.94 -2.66 12.75
C ALA A 45 12.63 -2.38 13.51
N VAL A 46 11.49 -2.80 12.98
CA VAL A 46 10.17 -2.64 13.63
C VAL A 46 9.76 -3.85 14.48
N GLY A 47 10.63 -4.85 14.62
CA GLY A 47 10.39 -6.04 15.43
C GLY A 47 9.33 -7.00 14.89
N SER A 48 8.91 -6.86 13.63
CA SER A 48 7.85 -7.70 13.05
C SER A 48 8.36 -8.97 12.36
N ALA A 49 9.69 -9.13 12.24
CA ALA A 49 10.30 -10.25 11.53
C ALA A 49 9.89 -11.61 12.12
N THR A 50 9.95 -11.74 13.45
CA THR A 50 9.58 -12.99 14.14
C THR A 50 8.07 -13.26 14.09
N ASN A 51 7.22 -12.22 14.16
CA ASN A 51 5.78 -12.35 14.01
C ASN A 51 5.37 -12.85 12.63
N LEU A 52 6.06 -12.39 11.58
CA LEU A 52 5.81 -12.85 10.21
C LEU A 52 6.40 -14.25 9.97
N GLY A 53 7.57 -14.54 10.54
CA GLY A 53 8.26 -15.81 10.38
C GLY A 53 8.51 -16.15 8.90
N ALA A 54 8.15 -17.37 8.49
CA ALA A 54 8.21 -17.83 7.10
C ALA A 54 6.96 -17.44 6.27
N GLY A 55 6.05 -16.64 6.84
CA GLY A 55 4.85 -16.17 6.16
C GLY A 55 5.16 -15.24 4.99
N ASN A 56 4.24 -15.20 4.03
CA ASN A 56 4.33 -14.30 2.88
C ASN A 56 3.10 -13.39 2.82
N LYS A 57 3.11 -12.47 1.84
CA LYS A 57 2.07 -11.47 1.63
C LYS A 57 1.51 -11.53 0.21
N TYR A 58 1.66 -12.67 -0.46
CA TYR A 58 1.39 -12.82 -1.90
C TYR A 58 -0.09 -12.71 -2.25
N THR A 59 -0.98 -12.84 -1.29
CA THR A 59 -2.42 -12.77 -1.53
C THR A 59 -2.97 -11.34 -1.53
N TYR A 60 -2.12 -10.33 -1.30
CA TYR A 60 -2.56 -8.93 -1.26
C TYR A 60 -1.48 -7.92 -1.66
N GLN A 61 -0.19 -8.24 -1.50
CA GLN A 61 0.86 -7.46 -2.12
C GLN A 61 1.06 -7.93 -3.56
N MET A 62 1.29 -6.99 -4.46
CA MET A 62 1.38 -7.26 -5.90
C MET A 62 2.50 -8.24 -6.24
N ASP A 63 2.28 -9.03 -7.28
CA ASP A 63 3.33 -9.87 -7.86
C ASP A 63 4.44 -8.97 -8.45
N PRO A 64 5.73 -9.16 -8.07
CA PRO A 64 6.87 -8.45 -8.67
C PRO A 64 6.93 -8.45 -10.21
N ALA A 65 6.34 -9.44 -10.87
CA ALA A 65 6.34 -9.54 -12.33
C ALA A 65 5.31 -8.62 -13.02
N ASN A 66 4.33 -8.11 -12.29
CA ASN A 66 3.19 -7.40 -12.88
C ASN A 66 3.47 -5.89 -12.98
N SER A 67 3.35 -5.33 -14.19
CA SER A 67 3.45 -3.87 -14.41
C SER A 67 2.09 -3.25 -14.68
N ASP A 68 1.30 -3.82 -15.61
CA ASP A 68 -0.01 -3.26 -15.98
C ASP A 68 -1.02 -3.25 -14.82
N GLU A 69 -0.94 -4.24 -13.92
CA GLU A 69 -1.74 -4.29 -12.69
C GLU A 69 -1.54 -3.02 -11.83
N ALA A 70 -0.33 -2.46 -11.82
CA ALA A 70 -0.04 -1.25 -11.05
C ALA A 70 -0.86 -0.04 -11.52
N LEU A 71 -1.14 0.05 -12.82
CA LEU A 71 -1.95 1.12 -13.39
C LEU A 71 -3.41 1.02 -12.93
N TRP A 72 -3.93 -0.21 -12.79
CA TRP A 72 -5.26 -0.45 -12.25
C TRP A 72 -5.34 -0.07 -10.77
N GLU A 73 -4.39 -0.54 -9.95
CA GLU A 73 -4.33 -0.22 -8.51
C GLU A 73 -4.22 1.29 -8.25
N VAL A 74 -3.37 1.99 -9.01
CA VAL A 74 -3.24 3.45 -8.93
C VAL A 74 -4.53 4.15 -9.35
N GLY A 75 -5.16 3.69 -10.43
CA GLY A 75 -6.43 4.24 -10.90
C GLY A 75 -7.54 4.13 -9.85
N LEU A 76 -7.67 2.95 -9.24
CA LEU A 76 -8.64 2.70 -8.17
C LEU A 76 -8.39 3.61 -6.97
N ASP A 77 -7.15 3.70 -6.48
CA ASP A 77 -6.84 4.55 -5.32
C ASP A 77 -7.12 6.04 -5.56
N LEU A 78 -6.91 6.52 -6.80
CA LEU A 78 -7.27 7.89 -7.19
C LEU A 78 -8.78 8.10 -7.19
N ASP A 79 -9.54 7.17 -7.78
CA ASP A 79 -11.01 7.21 -7.80
C ASP A 79 -11.60 7.12 -6.39
N GLU A 80 -10.92 6.41 -5.48
CA GLU A 80 -11.27 6.28 -4.07
C GLU A 80 -10.92 7.50 -3.21
N GLY A 81 -10.20 8.49 -3.75
CA GLY A 81 -9.91 9.77 -3.09
C GLY A 81 -8.54 9.87 -2.41
N ALA A 82 -7.53 9.16 -2.93
CA ALA A 82 -6.14 9.40 -2.54
C ALA A 82 -5.64 10.77 -3.03
N ASP A 83 -4.92 11.51 -2.17
CA ASP A 83 -4.28 12.77 -2.55
C ASP A 83 -2.93 12.54 -3.26
N MET A 84 -2.28 11.42 -2.94
CA MET A 84 -0.98 11.02 -3.45
C MET A 84 -0.93 9.50 -3.55
N VAL A 85 -0.16 9.00 -4.52
CA VAL A 85 0.10 7.57 -4.71
C VAL A 85 1.58 7.27 -4.56
N MET A 86 1.90 6.04 -4.17
CA MET A 86 3.27 5.58 -3.91
C MET A 86 3.51 4.19 -4.48
N ILE A 87 4.65 4.06 -5.16
CA ILE A 87 5.22 2.78 -5.59
C ILE A 87 6.21 2.31 -4.52
N LYS A 88 6.17 1.02 -4.18
CA LYS A 88 7.11 0.42 -3.22
C LYS A 88 7.40 -1.04 -3.59
N PRO A 89 8.68 -1.48 -3.65
CA PRO A 89 9.95 -0.74 -3.43
C PRO A 89 10.24 0.38 -4.46
N GLY A 90 11.28 1.17 -4.20
CA GLY A 90 11.70 2.29 -5.07
C GLY A 90 12.49 1.82 -6.31
N MET A 91 13.82 1.84 -6.24
CA MET A 91 14.72 1.59 -7.39
C MET A 91 14.39 0.35 -8.26
N PRO A 92 13.97 -0.82 -7.70
CA PRO A 92 13.62 -1.97 -8.53
C PRO A 92 12.33 -1.82 -9.38
N TYR A 93 11.58 -0.72 -9.21
CA TYR A 93 10.29 -0.45 -9.87
C TYR A 93 10.23 1.01 -10.37
N LEU A 94 11.29 1.46 -11.05
CA LEU A 94 11.35 2.78 -11.71
C LEU A 94 10.56 2.82 -13.03
#